data_AF-A0AA35TQ71-F1
#
_entry.id   AF-A0AA35TQ71-F1
#
_cell.length_a   1.000
_cell.length_b   1.000
_cell.length_c   1.000
_cell.angle_alpha   90.00
_cell.angle_beta   90.00
_cell.angle_gamma   90.00
#
_symmetry.space_group_name_H-M   'P 1'
#
loop_
_entity.id
_entity.type
_entity.pdbx_description
1 polymer ?
#
loop_
_entity_poly.entity_id
_entity_poly.type
_entity_poly.pdbx_seq_one_letter_code
_entity_poly.pdbx_strand_id
1 'polypeptide(L)'
;MAVIAGEVRVAQGEGGEVVAIQDELVLKEGEHGGPARLERRERVLVAVPDEDGNVAVAEQVTVRAVEMPPPTPDPPPSQTVPIRPEPRPPRAATRAHV
;
A
#
# COMPACT_ATOMS: atom_id res chain seq x y z
N MET A 1 -11.72 15.27 4.94
CA MET A 1 -11.56 13.81 5.02
C MET A 1 -12.37 13.19 3.90
N ALA A 2 -11.75 12.38 3.04
CA ALA A 2 -12.42 11.73 1.91
C ALA A 2 -12.13 10.22 1.90
N VAL A 3 -13.13 9.39 1.63
CA VAL A 3 -12.95 7.97 1.33
C VAL A 3 -12.59 7.86 -0.15
N ILE A 4 -11.48 7.21 -0.46
CA ILE A 4 -10.93 7.14 -1.84
C ILE A 4 -10.99 5.73 -2.42
N ALA A 5 -11.08 4.71 -1.56
CA ALA A 5 -11.39 3.34 -1.96
C ALA A 5 -12.12 2.63 -0.82
N GLY A 6 -13.02 1.71 -1.16
CA GLY A 6 -13.75 0.92 -0.18
C GLY A 6 -14.11 -0.44 -0.77
N GLU A 7 -13.94 -1.50 0.04
CA GLU A 7 -14.35 -2.86 -0.30
C GLU A 7 -15.25 -3.40 0.81
N VAL A 8 -16.34 -4.07 0.42
CA VAL A 8 -17.22 -4.78 1.36
C VAL A 8 -17.24 -6.25 1.01
N ARG A 9 -16.86 -7.09 1.97
CA ARG A 9 -16.95 -8.55 1.88
C ARG A 9 -18.04 -9.03 2.81
N VAL A 10 -18.95 -9.86 2.32
CA VAL A 10 -20.02 -10.45 3.12
C VAL A 10 -19.83 -11.96 3.15
N ALA A 11 -19.84 -12.53 4.35
CA ALA A 11 -19.84 -13.96 4.59
C ALA A 11 -21.07 -14.32 5.44
N GLN A 12 -21.69 -15.44 5.12
CA GLN A 12 -22.78 -16.01 5.92
C GLN A 12 -22.21 -17.17 6.72
N GLY A 13 -22.34 -17.11 8.05
CA GLY A 13 -21.91 -18.17 8.96
C GLY A 13 -22.93 -19.31 9.00
N GLU A 14 -22.52 -20.47 9.52
CA GLU A 14 -23.34 -21.68 9.54
C GLU A 14 -24.60 -21.54 10.42
N GLY A 15 -24.62 -20.58 11.36
CA GLY A 15 -25.76 -20.26 12.21
C GLY A 15 -26.77 -19.26 11.63
N GLY A 16 -26.64 -18.86 10.35
CA GLY A 16 -27.49 -17.83 9.73
C GLY A 16 -27.04 -16.39 10.01
N GLU A 17 -25.98 -16.22 10.81
CA GLU A 17 -25.28 -14.96 11.04
C GLU A 17 -24.68 -14.40 9.73
N VAL A 18 -24.71 -13.09 9.58
CA VAL A 18 -24.10 -12.37 8.46
C VAL A 18 -22.96 -11.53 9.00
N VAL A 19 -21.76 -11.78 8.50
CA VAL A 19 -20.56 -11.02 8.81
C VAL A 19 -20.18 -10.20 7.59
N ALA A 20 -20.24 -8.88 7.71
CA ALA A 20 -19.78 -7.95 6.69
C ALA A 20 -18.49 -7.26 7.16
N ILE A 21 -17.44 -7.35 6.35
CA ILE A 21 -16.16 -6.67 6.56
C ILE A 21 -16.09 -5.52 5.56
N GLN A 22 -16.02 -4.30 6.07
CA GLN A 22 -15.83 -3.08 5.29
C GLN A 22 -14.40 -2.57 5.48
N ASP A 23 -13.61 -2.59 4.42
CA ASP A 23 -12.26 -2.03 4.38
C ASP A 23 -12.29 -0.71 3.62
N GLU A 24 -11.94 0.39 4.26
CA GLU A 24 -11.93 1.74 3.70
C GLU A 24 -10.52 2.32 3.70
N LEU A 25 -10.12 2.91 2.57
CA LEU A 25 -8.94 3.76 2.49
C LEU A 25 -9.39 5.22 2.54
N VAL A 26 -8.91 5.93 3.56
CA VAL A 26 -9.29 7.31 3.84
C VAL A 26 -8.08 8.22 3.63
N LEU A 27 -8.27 9.29 2.86
CA LEU A 27 -7.33 10.40 2.79
C LEU A 27 -7.71 11.46 3.83
N LYS A 28 -6.80 11.71 4.77
CA LYS A 28 -6.86 12.85 5.69
C LYS A 28 -5.97 13.95 5.16
N GLU A 29 -6.54 15.15 5.05
CA GLU A 29 -5.76 16.34 4.75
C GLU A 29 -4.83 16.64 5.92
N GLY A 30 -3.58 17.00 5.62
CA GLY A 30 -2.64 17.42 6.65
C GLY A 30 -3.06 18.77 7.22
N GLU A 31 -3.05 18.89 8.54
CA GLU A 31 -3.31 20.17 9.20
C GLU A 31 -2.24 21.20 8.80
N HIS A 32 -2.65 22.45 8.58
CA HIS A 32 -1.74 23.59 8.31
C HIS A 32 -0.83 23.41 7.08
N GLY A 33 -1.31 22.78 6.01
CA GLY A 33 -0.53 22.56 4.78
C GLY A 33 0.49 21.43 4.90
N GLY A 34 0.40 20.61 5.96
CA GLY A 34 1.16 19.38 6.08
C GLY A 34 0.79 18.32 5.03
N PRO A 35 1.62 17.29 4.84
CA PRO A 35 1.36 16.23 3.88
C PRO A 35 0.05 15.49 4.22
N ALA A 36 -0.72 15.16 3.20
CA ALA A 36 -1.90 14.32 3.35
C ALA A 36 -1.50 12.91 3.84
N ARG A 37 -2.33 12.35 4.72
CA ARG A 37 -2.10 11.03 5.35
C ARG A 37 -3.15 10.04 4.87
N LEU A 38 -2.70 8.83 4.56
CA LEU A 38 -3.58 7.72 4.21
C LEU A 38 -3.82 6.85 5.44
N GLU A 39 -5.08 6.62 5.78
CA GLU A 39 -5.50 5.68 6.81
C GLU A 39 -6.27 4.52 6.18
N ARG A 40 -5.86 3.28 6.47
CA ARG A 40 -6.69 2.10 6.19
C ARG A 40 -7.55 1.79 7.40
N ARG A 41 -8.87 1.71 7.22
CA ARG A 41 -9.87 1.47 8.26
C ARG A 41 -10.64 0.20 7.97
N GLU A 42 -10.57 -0.75 8.87
CA GLU A 42 -11.31 -2.01 8.76
C GLU A 42 -12.44 -2.02 9.80
N ARG A 43 -13.67 -2.23 9.34
CA ARG A 43 -14.87 -2.33 10.16
C ARG A 43 -15.50 -3.69 9.96
N VAL A 44 -15.84 -4.35 11.05
CA VAL A 44 -16.58 -5.62 11.04
C VAL A 44 -17.97 -5.35 11.58
N LEU A 45 -18.96 -5.71 10.78
CA LEU A 45 -20.39 -5.63 11.07
C LEU A 45 -20.89 -7.06 11.20
N VAL A 46 -21.35 -7.42 12.38
CA VAL A 46 -21.99 -8.71 12.62
C VAL A 46 -23.48 -8.48 12.78
N ALA A 47 -24.28 -9.18 11.99
CA ALA A 47 -25.72 -9.12 12.04
C ALA A 47 -26.28 -10.51 12.24
N VAL A 48 -27.14 -10.67 13.25
CA VAL A 48 -27.80 -11.93 13.55
C VAL A 48 -29.28 -11.72 13.24
N PRO A 49 -29.86 -12.51 12.30
CA PRO A 49 -31.29 -12.44 12.05
C PRO A 49 -32.06 -12.95 13.28
N ASP A 50 -33.13 -12.26 13.66
CA ASP A 50 -34.08 -12.76 14.66
C ASP A 50 -34.98 -13.87 14.09
N GLU A 51 -35.82 -14.49 14.92
CA GLU A 51 -36.74 -15.56 14.51
C GLU A 51 -37.75 -15.12 13.44
N ASP A 52 -37.98 -13.80 13.31
CA ASP A 52 -38.86 -13.18 12.32
C ASP A 52 -38.11 -12.78 11.02
N GLY A 53 -36.79 -13.01 10.95
CA GLY A 53 -35.93 -12.67 9.82
C GLY A 53 -35.52 -11.20 9.75
N ASN A 54 -35.78 -10.41 10.80
CA ASN A 54 -35.26 -9.05 10.90
C ASN A 54 -33.77 -9.09 11.24
N VAL A 55 -32.99 -8.30 10.53
CA VAL A 55 -31.54 -8.21 10.73
C VAL A 55 -31.26 -7.11 11.74
N ALA A 56 -31.00 -7.48 12.99
CA ALA A 56 -30.43 -6.56 13.97
C ALA A 56 -28.90 -6.58 13.83
N VAL A 57 -28.29 -5.42 13.58
CA VAL A 57 -26.83 -5.29 13.64
C VAL A 57 -26.43 -5.44 15.10
N ALA A 58 -25.81 -6.56 15.44
CA ALA A 58 -25.51 -6.94 16.81
C ALA A 58 -24.26 -6.22 17.33
N GLU A 59 -23.25 -6.01 16.49
CA GLU A 59 -22.00 -5.38 16.89
C GLU A 59 -21.28 -4.73 15.71
N GLN A 60 -20.87 -3.47 15.88
CA GLN A 60 -19.98 -2.75 14.95
C GLN A 60 -18.61 -2.59 15.62
N VAL A 61 -17.64 -3.41 15.20
CA VAL A 61 -16.27 -3.35 15.74
C VAL A 61 -15.36 -2.69 14.72
N THR A 62 -14.72 -1.58 15.08
CA THR A 62 -13.62 -1.01 14.28
C THR A 62 -12.33 -1.73 14.68
N VAL A 63 -11.82 -2.59 13.80
CA VAL A 63 -10.73 -3.53 14.13
C VAL A 63 -9.36 -2.90 13.93
N ARG A 64 -9.20 -1.98 12.96
CA ARG A 64 -7.89 -1.43 12.64
C ARG A 64 -7.99 -0.07 11.96
N ALA A 65 -7.26 0.91 12.49
CA ALA A 65 -6.90 2.13 11.78
C ALA A 65 -5.37 2.20 11.74
N VAL A 66 -4.77 1.95 10.58
CA VAL A 66 -3.31 2.03 10.40
C VAL A 66 -2.99 3.19 9.49
N GLU A 67 -2.12 4.09 9.97
CA GLU A 67 -1.54 5.14 9.13
C GLU A 67 -0.51 4.50 8.19
N MET A 68 -0.71 4.66 6.88
CA MET A 68 0.22 4.11 5.90
C MET A 68 1.46 5.01 5.82
N PRO A 69 2.67 4.42 5.74
CA PRO A 69 3.86 5.21 5.47
C PRO A 69 3.73 5.92 4.11
N PRO A 70 4.34 7.10 3.94
CA PRO A 70 4.35 7.77 2.65
C PRO A 70 4.98 6.84 1.59
N PRO A 71 4.53 6.92 0.32
CA PRO A 71 5.15 6.16 -0.76
C PRO A 71 6.65 6.49 -0.81
N THR A 72 7.49 5.46 -0.84
CA THR A 72 8.94 5.63 -1.04
C THR A 72 9.18 6.28 -2.39
N PRO A 73 10.02 7.34 -2.49
CA PRO A 73 10.38 7.91 -3.77
C PRO A 73 11.06 6.84 -4.65
N ASP A 74 10.77 6.87 -5.95
CA ASP A 74 11.45 6.01 -6.92
C ASP A 74 12.97 6.19 -6.82
N PRO A 75 13.76 5.10 -6.93
CA PRO A 75 15.20 5.22 -7.03
C PRO A 75 15.55 6.09 -8.25
N PRO A 76 16.56 6.98 -8.16
CA PRO A 76 16.99 7.74 -9.32
C PRO A 76 17.35 6.77 -10.45
N PRO A 77 17.10 7.15 -11.73
CA PRO A 77 17.44 6.31 -12.86
C PRO A 77 18.92 5.92 -12.76
N SER A 78 19.23 4.63 -12.89
CA SER A 78 20.60 4.14 -12.85
C SER A 78 21.41 4.88 -13.91
N GLN A 79 22.31 5.75 -13.47
CA GLN A 79 23.23 6.41 -14.38
C GLN A 79 24.18 5.32 -14.91
N THR A 80 23.95 4.87 -16.15
CA THR A 80 24.96 4.13 -16.90
C THR A 80 26.15 5.07 -17.08
N VAL A 81 27.15 4.96 -16.21
CA VAL A 81 28.42 5.67 -16.38
C VAL A 81 29.04 5.14 -17.67
N PRO A 82 29.31 5.98 -18.69
CA PRO A 82 30.04 5.52 -19.86
C PRO A 82 31.43 5.11 -19.40
N ILE A 83 31.75 3.82 -19.54
CA ILE A 83 33.07 3.28 -19.27
C ILE A 83 34.02 3.97 -20.27
N ARG A 84 34.84 4.91 -19.80
CA ARG A 84 35.85 5.53 -20.63
C ARG A 84 36.86 4.42 -21.00
N PRO A 85 37.10 4.13 -22.29
CA PRO A 85 38.06 3.09 -22.65
C PRO A 85 39.44 3.51 -22.11
N GLU A 86 40.08 2.61 -21.37
CA GLU A 86 41.41 2.83 -20.82
C GLU A 86 42.40 3.20 -21.95
N PRO A 87 43.33 4.14 -21.71
CA PRO A 87 44.35 4.45 -22.69
C PRO A 87 45.21 3.21 -22.93
N ARG A 88 45.28 2.77 -24.21
CA ARG A 88 46.14 1.65 -24.62
C ARG A 88 47.59 1.90 -24.20
N PRO A 89 48.29 0.91 -23.61
CA PRO A 89 49.69 1.08 -23.26
C PRO A 89 50.55 1.32 -24.52
N PRO A 90 51.62 2.12 -24.42
CA PRO A 90 52.50 2.38 -25.56
C PRO A 90 53.17 1.08 -26.01
N ARG A 91 53.11 0.82 -27.32
CA ARG A 91 53.75 -0.33 -27.96
C ARG A 91 55.27 -0.23 -27.76
N ALA A 92 55.87 -1.19 -27.06
CA ALA A 92 57.32 -1.25 -26.90
C ALA A 92 57.99 -1.35 -28.29
N ALA A 93 58.83 -0.38 -28.63
CA ALA A 93 59.62 -0.39 -29.85
C ALA A 93 60.72 -1.46 -29.71
N THR A 94 60.61 -2.56 -30.44
CA THR A 94 61.67 -3.56 -30.54
C THR A 94 62.84 -2.96 -31.33
N ARG A 95 63.91 -2.58 -30.64
CA ARG A 95 65.16 -2.11 -31.26
C ARG A 95 65.93 -3.32 -31.80
N ALA A 96 65.77 -3.60 -33.09
CA ALA A 96 66.63 -4.53 -33.81
C ALA A 96 68.10 -4.06 -33.68
N HIS A 97 68.96 -4.92 -33.15
CA HIS A 97 70.42 -4.76 -33.24
C HIS A 97 70.90 -5.57 -34.45
N VAL A 98 71.69 -4.91 -35.29
CA VAL A 98 72.56 -5.47 -36.32
C VAL A 98 73.85 -5.95 -35.65
#